data_AF-A0A8X8B2L4-F1
#
_entry.id   AF-A0A8X8B2L4-F1
#
_cell.length_a   1.000
_cell.length_b   1.000
_cell.length_c   1.000
_cell.angle_alpha   90.00
_cell.angle_beta   90.00
_cell.angle_gamma   90.00
#
_symmetry.space_group_name_H-M   'P 1'
#
loop_
_entity.id
_entity.type
_entity.pdbx_description
1 polymer ?
#
loop_
_entity_poly.entity_id
_entity_poly.type
_entity_poly.pdbx_seq_one_letter_code
_entity_poly.pdbx_strand_id
1 'polypeptide(L)'
;MYVFKKRGNLKVYDKILRQIGLHALYLTKDIDMGNTVIQHVLNLFNYECTTLIAIGLHYHYIELSFLKHGSQVVEKLLGGDNKTVLFSLLFIVIEILKCDKDTLVRLAKDEYGNGVLRKTLEIAKLHRNDLFGDLVEKLKPFLDRLRGSSLGNNIAAIIDPAIETVKDQIVSEGNA
;
A
#
# COMPACT_ATOMS: atom_id res chain seq x y z
N MET A 1 10.24 -17.84 16.69
CA MET A 1 8.91 -18.45 16.85
C MET A 1 8.73 -19.24 18.17
N TYR A 2 9.76 -19.90 18.72
CA TYR A 2 9.62 -20.77 19.91
C TYR A 2 9.81 -20.11 21.30
N VAL A 3 10.36 -18.89 21.39
CA VAL A 3 10.83 -18.33 22.68
C VAL A 3 9.75 -17.53 23.43
N PHE A 4 8.91 -16.75 22.74
CA PHE A 4 7.88 -15.92 23.40
C PHE A 4 6.57 -16.66 23.68
N LYS A 5 6.14 -17.58 22.80
CA LYS A 5 4.95 -18.43 23.02
C LYS A 5 5.14 -19.40 24.21
N LYS A 6 6.39 -19.71 24.59
CA LYS A 6 6.72 -20.60 25.71
C LYS A 6 6.79 -19.90 27.08
N ARG A 7 6.81 -18.56 27.15
CA ARG A 7 7.07 -17.82 28.41
C ARG A 7 5.95 -16.89 28.88
N GLY A 8 4.94 -16.61 28.05
CA GLY A 8 3.85 -15.67 28.37
C GLY A 8 2.47 -16.32 28.39
N ASN A 9 1.56 -15.77 29.20
CA ASN A 9 0.15 -16.15 29.20
C ASN A 9 -0.49 -15.77 27.84
N LEU A 10 -1.02 -16.75 27.11
CA LEU A 10 -1.61 -16.56 25.77
C LEU A 10 -2.68 -15.45 25.74
N LYS A 11 -3.48 -15.31 26.81
CA LYS A 11 -4.48 -14.24 26.92
C LYS A 11 -3.86 -12.84 26.99
N VAL A 12 -2.69 -12.72 27.60
CA VAL A 12 -1.94 -11.45 27.69
C VAL A 12 -1.34 -11.12 26.33
N TYR A 13 -0.84 -12.13 25.61
CA TYR A 13 -0.28 -11.97 24.27
C TYR A 13 -1.32 -11.43 23.27
N ASP A 14 -2.51 -12.03 23.22
CA ASP A 14 -3.59 -11.58 22.32
C ASP A 14 -4.03 -10.15 22.68
N LYS A 15 -4.09 -9.82 23.98
CA LYS A 15 -4.39 -8.46 24.44
C LYS A 15 -3.34 -7.44 23.98
N ILE A 16 -2.06 -7.80 24.02
CA ILE A 16 -0.97 -6.93 23.54
C ILE A 16 -1.10 -6.69 22.04
N LEU A 17 -1.29 -7.74 21.23
CA LEU A 17 -1.46 -7.60 19.78
C LEU A 17 -2.65 -6.69 19.43
N ARG A 18 -3.75 -6.80 20.16
CA ARG A 18 -4.91 -5.92 19.99
C ARG A 18 -4.58 -4.46 20.33
N GLN A 19 -3.86 -4.20 21.42
CA GLN A 19 -3.44 -2.84 21.77
C GLN A 19 -2.50 -2.22 20.75
N ILE A 20 -1.58 -3.02 20.17
CA ILE A 20 -0.69 -2.58 19.09
C ILE A 20 -1.50 -2.14 17.87
N GLY A 21 -2.47 -2.95 17.44
CA GLY A 21 -3.35 -2.60 16.32
C GLY A 21 -4.17 -1.32 16.56
N LEU A 22 -4.71 -1.14 17.78
CA LEU A 22 -5.48 0.05 18.14
C LEU A 22 -4.64 1.35 18.16
N HIS A 23 -3.33 1.24 18.42
CA HIS A 23 -2.40 2.38 18.45
C HIS A 23 -1.47 2.39 17.24
N ALA A 24 -1.83 1.67 16.16
CA ALA A 24 -0.96 1.45 15.02
C ALA A 24 -0.39 2.74 14.43
N LEU A 25 -1.23 3.76 14.22
CA LEU A 25 -0.80 5.03 13.66
C LEU A 25 0.27 5.72 14.52
N TYR A 26 0.05 5.81 15.82
CA TYR A 26 0.99 6.41 16.76
C TYR A 26 2.32 5.64 16.76
N LEU A 27 2.24 4.30 16.86
CA LEU A 27 3.42 3.45 16.86
C LEU A 27 4.18 3.51 15.53
N THR A 28 3.50 3.55 14.39
CA THR A 28 4.15 3.67 13.08
C THR A 28 4.91 4.99 12.93
N LYS A 29 4.41 6.08 13.53
CA LYS A 29 5.06 7.41 13.49
C LYS A 29 6.16 7.57 14.55
N ASP A 30 6.20 6.71 15.57
CA ASP A 30 7.23 6.73 16.60
C ASP A 30 8.58 6.26 16.03
N ILE A 31 9.55 7.18 16.02
CA ILE A 31 10.87 6.99 15.39
C ILE A 31 11.76 6.06 16.22
N ASP A 32 11.59 6.04 17.55
CA ASP A 32 12.51 5.35 18.45
C ASP A 32 12.26 3.83 18.48
N MET A 33 11.02 3.40 18.77
CA MET A 33 10.71 1.99 19.00
C MET A 33 9.41 1.51 18.36
N GLY A 34 8.39 2.37 18.27
CA GLY A 34 7.05 1.95 17.83
C GLY A 34 7.03 1.40 16.42
N ASN A 35 7.77 2.01 15.48
CA ASN A 35 7.81 1.52 14.09
C ASN A 35 8.45 0.12 14.02
N THR A 36 9.45 -0.14 14.86
CA THR A 36 10.09 -1.46 14.96
C THR A 36 9.12 -2.49 15.52
N VAL A 37 8.32 -2.13 16.52
CA VAL A 37 7.28 -2.99 17.08
C VAL A 37 6.24 -3.35 16.01
N ILE A 38 5.74 -2.37 15.25
CA ILE A 38 4.78 -2.62 14.17
C ILE A 38 5.37 -3.55 13.11
N GLN A 39 6.58 -3.24 12.62
CA GLN A 39 7.24 -4.06 11.61
C GLN A 39 7.53 -5.50 12.10
N HIS A 40 7.87 -5.66 13.38
CA HIS A 40 8.06 -6.97 14.00
C HIS A 40 6.75 -7.76 14.05
N VAL A 41 5.66 -7.13 14.49
CA VAL A 41 4.35 -7.77 14.60
C VAL A 41 3.79 -8.17 13.23
N LEU A 42 3.98 -7.33 12.20
CA LEU A 42 3.61 -7.68 10.83
C LEU A 42 4.36 -8.92 10.31
N ASN A 43 5.62 -9.11 10.72
CA ASN A 43 6.40 -10.31 10.38
C ASN A 43 5.93 -11.59 11.12
N LEU A 44 5.02 -11.48 12.09
CA LEU A 44 4.44 -12.64 12.76
C LEU A 44 3.27 -13.24 11.97
N PHE A 45 2.81 -12.56 10.91
CA PHE A 45 1.68 -12.98 10.07
C PHE A 45 0.42 -13.33 10.87
N ASN A 46 0.18 -12.60 11.97
CA ASN A 46 -1.04 -12.75 12.75
C ASN A 46 -2.19 -12.00 12.06
N TYR A 47 -3.14 -12.74 11.51
CA TYR A 47 -4.26 -12.19 10.73
C TYR A 47 -5.03 -11.08 11.47
N GLU A 48 -5.42 -11.30 12.73
CA GLU A 48 -6.20 -10.35 13.51
C GLU A 48 -5.41 -9.05 13.75
N CYS A 49 -4.16 -9.17 14.19
CA CYS A 49 -3.32 -8.01 14.48
C CYS A 49 -2.99 -7.22 13.21
N THR A 50 -2.62 -7.89 12.11
CA THR A 50 -2.39 -7.25 10.81
C THR A 50 -3.64 -6.53 10.33
N THR A 51 -4.83 -7.13 10.49
CA THR A 51 -6.10 -6.49 10.13
C THR A 51 -6.36 -5.25 10.97
N LEU A 52 -6.14 -5.32 12.29
CA LEU A 52 -6.28 -4.16 13.18
C LEU A 52 -5.28 -3.05 12.84
N ILE A 53 -4.04 -3.39 12.49
CA ILE A 53 -3.05 -2.42 12.00
C ILE A 53 -3.55 -1.76 10.71
N ALA A 54 -3.98 -2.54 9.72
CA ALA A 54 -4.48 -2.00 8.46
C ALA A 54 -5.67 -1.03 8.67
N ILE A 55 -6.61 -1.40 9.54
CA ILE A 55 -7.73 -0.53 9.92
C ILE A 55 -7.24 0.72 10.65
N GLY A 56 -6.30 0.57 11.59
CA GLY A 56 -5.74 1.68 12.38
C GLY A 56 -4.93 2.68 11.56
N LEU A 57 -4.48 2.31 10.34
CA LEU A 57 -3.80 3.19 9.40
C LEU A 57 -4.73 3.78 8.33
N HIS A 58 -6.02 3.41 8.31
CA HIS A 58 -6.97 3.96 7.35
C HIS A 58 -7.03 5.48 7.47
N TYR A 59 -7.05 6.17 6.31
CA TYR A 59 -6.93 7.62 6.12
C TYR A 59 -5.52 8.20 6.29
N HIS A 60 -4.51 7.37 6.54
CA HIS A 60 -3.13 7.80 6.73
C HIS A 60 -2.13 7.12 5.80
N TYR A 61 -2.56 6.24 4.88
CA TYR A 61 -1.64 5.51 4.01
C TYR A 61 -0.81 6.47 3.13
N ILE A 62 -1.42 7.50 2.56
CA ILE A 62 -0.69 8.48 1.73
C ILE A 62 0.31 9.27 2.57
N GLU A 63 -0.10 9.77 3.74
CA GLU A 63 0.77 10.51 4.65
C GLU A 63 1.98 9.67 5.09
N LEU A 64 1.74 8.42 5.49
CA LEU A 64 2.77 7.49 5.93
C LEU A 64 3.72 7.11 4.80
N SER A 65 3.25 7.09 3.54
CA SER A 65 4.08 6.79 2.38
C SER A 65 5.19 7.82 2.14
N PHE A 66 5.04 9.04 2.64
CA PHE A 66 6.10 10.07 2.61
C PHE A 66 7.12 9.94 3.76
N LEU A 67 6.93 9.01 4.69
CA LEU A 67 7.82 8.79 5.82
C LEU A 67 8.64 7.52 5.59
N LYS A 68 9.94 7.57 5.82
CA LYS A 68 10.84 6.40 5.68
C LYS A 68 10.32 5.13 6.37
N HIS A 69 9.88 5.25 7.62
CA HIS A 69 9.37 4.11 8.39
C HIS A 69 7.89 3.82 8.09
N GLY A 70 7.11 4.85 7.76
CA GLY A 70 5.71 4.70 7.37
C GLY A 70 5.56 3.91 6.08
N SER A 71 6.34 4.24 5.05
CA SER A 71 6.35 3.53 3.77
C SER A 71 6.72 2.06 3.92
N GLN A 72 7.71 1.74 4.76
CA GLN A 72 8.07 0.35 5.07
C GLN A 72 6.92 -0.44 5.71
N VAL A 73 6.16 0.19 6.61
CA VAL A 73 4.97 -0.43 7.23
C VAL A 73 3.88 -0.64 6.19
N VAL A 74 3.61 0.37 5.35
CA VAL A 74 2.61 0.27 4.26
C VAL A 74 3.01 -0.81 3.25
N GLU A 75 4.27 -0.87 2.84
CA GLU A 75 4.77 -1.89 1.94
C GLU A 75 4.67 -3.30 2.54
N LYS A 76 4.91 -3.45 3.85
CA LYS A 76 4.73 -4.74 4.53
C LYS A 76 3.27 -5.17 4.54
N LEU A 77 2.35 -4.25 4.78
CA LEU A 77 0.91 -4.51 4.71
C LEU A 77 0.46 -4.93 3.30
N LEU A 78 1.03 -4.31 2.26
CA LEU A 78 0.80 -4.69 0.86
C LEU A 78 1.53 -5.97 0.43
N GLY A 79 2.47 -6.47 1.23
CA GLY A 79 3.22 -7.72 0.99
C GLY A 79 2.88 -8.85 1.95
N GLY A 80 1.78 -8.74 2.70
CA GLY A 80 1.31 -9.75 3.63
C GLY A 80 0.76 -11.01 2.96
N ASP A 81 0.07 -11.85 3.73
CA ASP A 81 -0.65 -12.99 3.18
C ASP A 81 -1.86 -12.55 2.31
N ASN A 82 -2.30 -13.41 1.40
CA ASN A 82 -3.37 -13.08 0.43
C ASN A 82 -4.67 -12.54 1.08
N LYS A 83 -4.96 -12.88 2.35
CA LYS A 83 -6.20 -12.44 3.02
C LYS A 83 -6.09 -11.03 3.61
N THR A 84 -4.93 -10.67 4.15
CA THR A 84 -4.71 -9.35 4.79
C THR A 84 -4.32 -8.28 3.77
N VAL A 85 -3.68 -8.67 2.66
CA VAL A 85 -3.28 -7.75 1.58
C VAL A 85 -4.48 -6.99 1.00
N LEU A 86 -5.63 -7.66 0.83
CA LEU A 86 -6.80 -7.05 0.19
C LEU A 86 -7.39 -5.87 0.98
N PHE A 87 -7.36 -5.90 2.31
CA PHE A 87 -7.83 -4.77 3.14
C PHE A 87 -6.93 -3.56 2.97
N SER A 88 -5.62 -3.78 3.09
CA SER A 88 -4.62 -2.72 2.95
C SER A 88 -4.64 -2.11 1.56
N LEU A 89 -4.78 -2.97 0.53
CA LEU A 89 -4.95 -2.56 -0.86
C LEU A 89 -6.19 -1.67 -1.03
N LEU A 90 -7.34 -2.11 -0.52
CA LEU A 90 -8.58 -1.34 -0.64
C LEU A 90 -8.46 0.04 0.00
N PHE A 91 -7.90 0.14 1.21
CA PHE A 91 -7.75 1.42 1.90
C PHE A 91 -6.82 2.38 1.16
N ILE A 92 -5.63 1.91 0.74
CA ILE A 92 -4.71 2.80 0.03
C ILE A 92 -5.26 3.22 -1.34
N VAL A 93 -5.96 2.34 -2.06
CA VAL A 93 -6.59 2.69 -3.34
C VAL A 93 -7.65 3.77 -3.13
N ILE A 94 -8.53 3.63 -2.14
CA ILE A 94 -9.53 4.65 -1.80
C ILE A 94 -8.87 6.00 -1.52
N GLU A 95 -7.75 6.01 -0.78
CA GLU A 95 -7.01 7.24 -0.50
C GLU A 95 -6.38 7.83 -1.77
N ILE A 96 -5.74 7.01 -2.63
CA ILE A 96 -5.17 7.45 -3.91
C ILE A 96 -6.25 8.08 -4.81
N LEU A 97 -7.42 7.45 -4.91
CA LEU A 97 -8.51 7.93 -5.76
C LEU A 97 -9.06 9.28 -5.28
N LYS A 98 -9.06 9.52 -3.96
CA LYS A 98 -9.47 10.80 -3.35
C LYS A 98 -8.35 11.84 -3.30
N CYS A 99 -7.10 11.42 -3.48
CA CYS A 99 -5.93 12.29 -3.43
C CYS A 99 -5.93 13.31 -4.57
N ASP A 100 -5.44 14.52 -4.29
CA ASP A 100 -5.29 15.57 -5.29
C ASP A 100 -4.14 15.27 -6.25
N LYS A 101 -4.15 15.92 -7.41
CA LYS A 101 -3.21 15.63 -8.50
C LYS A 101 -1.77 15.95 -8.12
N ASP A 102 -1.53 17.01 -7.35
CA ASP A 102 -0.17 17.44 -7.03
C ASP A 102 0.45 16.57 -5.96
N THR A 103 -0.34 16.14 -4.98
CA THR A 103 0.09 15.13 -4.01
C THR A 103 0.40 13.79 -4.68
N LEU A 104 -0.38 13.35 -5.68
CA LEU A 104 -0.09 12.11 -6.42
C LEU A 104 1.19 12.20 -7.25
N VAL A 105 1.42 13.33 -7.93
CA VAL A 105 2.67 13.54 -8.67
C VAL A 105 3.86 13.58 -7.71
N ARG A 106 3.71 14.22 -6.54
CA ARG A 106 4.73 14.23 -5.49
C ARG A 106 4.99 12.83 -4.98
N LEU A 107 3.95 12.05 -4.65
CA LEU A 107 4.04 10.67 -4.20
C LEU A 107 4.78 9.79 -5.21
N ALA A 108 4.44 9.91 -6.50
CA ALA A 108 5.06 9.15 -7.57
C ALA A 108 6.55 9.47 -7.78
N LYS A 109 7.02 10.64 -7.33
CA LYS A 109 8.42 11.08 -7.44
C LYS A 109 9.17 11.07 -6.11
N ASP A 110 8.51 10.68 -5.03
CA ASP A 110 9.08 10.66 -3.68
C ASP A 110 10.00 9.45 -3.49
N GLU A 111 11.06 9.62 -2.68
CA GLU A 111 12.05 8.56 -2.42
C GLU A 111 11.44 7.33 -1.70
N TYR A 112 10.36 7.52 -0.94
CA TYR A 112 9.64 6.47 -0.24
C TYR A 112 8.30 6.17 -0.91
N GLY A 113 7.56 7.23 -1.27
CA GLY A 113 6.22 7.15 -1.84
C GLY A 113 6.16 6.43 -3.18
N ASN A 114 7.21 6.54 -4.00
CA ASN A 114 7.28 5.86 -5.30
C ASN A 114 7.18 4.33 -5.14
N GLY A 115 7.88 3.78 -4.14
CA GLY A 115 7.86 2.34 -3.84
C GLY A 115 6.46 1.87 -3.44
N VAL A 116 5.78 2.62 -2.58
CA VAL A 116 4.42 2.31 -2.14
C VAL A 116 3.43 2.36 -3.30
N LEU A 117 3.45 3.43 -4.11
CA LEU A 117 2.53 3.58 -5.23
C LEU A 117 2.75 2.46 -6.27
N ARG A 118 4.01 2.17 -6.59
CA ARG A 118 4.39 1.06 -7.47
C ARG A 118 3.85 -0.27 -6.96
N LYS A 119 4.12 -0.59 -5.69
CA LYS A 119 3.66 -1.84 -5.08
C LYS A 119 2.14 -1.93 -5.06
N THR A 120 1.45 -0.82 -4.81
CA THR A 120 -0.01 -0.76 -4.86
C THR A 120 -0.53 -1.13 -6.25
N LEU A 121 0.07 -0.59 -7.31
CA LEU A 121 -0.28 -0.92 -8.70
C LEU A 121 0.00 -2.40 -9.02
N GLU A 122 1.16 -2.91 -8.62
CA GLU A 122 1.55 -4.32 -8.85
C GLU A 122 0.57 -5.29 -8.18
N ILE A 123 0.22 -5.02 -6.92
CA ILE A 123 -0.70 -5.85 -6.13
C ILE A 123 -2.14 -5.72 -6.63
N ALA A 124 -2.58 -4.51 -7.02
CA ALA A 124 -3.89 -4.33 -7.67
C ALA A 124 -3.96 -5.14 -8.96
N LYS A 125 -2.96 -5.04 -9.82
CA LYS A 125 -2.90 -5.79 -11.09
C LYS A 125 -2.93 -7.31 -10.88
N LEU A 126 -2.33 -7.81 -9.80
CA LEU A 126 -2.29 -9.24 -9.50
C LEU A 126 -3.60 -9.78 -8.93
N HIS A 127 -4.29 -9.00 -8.09
CA HIS A 127 -5.40 -9.52 -7.28
C HIS A 127 -6.76 -8.89 -7.57
N ARG A 128 -6.80 -7.67 -8.11
CA ARG A 128 -8.01 -6.83 -8.24
C ARG A 128 -7.91 -5.93 -9.48
N ASN A 129 -8.18 -6.50 -10.66
CA ASN A 129 -8.16 -5.77 -11.93
C ASN A 129 -9.10 -4.55 -11.95
N ASP A 130 -10.21 -4.60 -11.21
CA ASP A 130 -11.11 -3.48 -11.01
C ASP A 130 -10.39 -2.29 -10.35
N LEU A 131 -9.73 -2.52 -9.21
CA LEU A 131 -8.96 -1.47 -8.51
C LEU A 131 -7.76 -1.00 -9.35
N PHE A 132 -7.12 -1.91 -10.10
CA PHE A 132 -6.05 -1.54 -11.01
C PHE A 132 -6.53 -0.60 -12.11
N GLY A 133 -7.69 -0.88 -12.71
CA GLY A 133 -8.33 0.00 -13.69
C GLY A 133 -8.62 1.39 -13.13
N ASP A 134 -9.17 1.47 -11.92
CA ASP A 134 -9.44 2.75 -11.25
C ASP A 134 -8.15 3.57 -11.03
N LEU A 135 -7.07 2.90 -10.61
CA LEU A 135 -5.75 3.53 -10.45
C LEU A 135 -5.19 4.03 -11.79
N VAL A 136 -5.28 3.22 -12.85
CA VAL A 136 -4.82 3.59 -14.19
C VAL A 136 -5.55 4.84 -14.67
N GLU A 137 -6.87 4.88 -14.60
CA GLU A 137 -7.66 6.04 -15.04
C GLU A 137 -7.40 7.27 -14.17
N LYS A 138 -7.15 7.08 -12.86
CA LYS A 138 -6.73 8.18 -11.99
C LYS A 138 -5.36 8.75 -12.37
N LEU A 139 -4.39 7.90 -12.73
CA LEU A 139 -2.99 8.27 -12.96
C LEU A 139 -2.69 8.75 -14.40
N LYS A 140 -3.45 8.25 -15.37
CA LYS A 140 -3.30 8.52 -16.80
C LYS A 140 -3.19 10.02 -17.18
N PRO A 141 -3.98 10.95 -16.62
CA PRO A 141 -3.93 12.38 -17.01
C PRO A 141 -2.62 13.09 -16.65
N PHE A 142 -1.72 12.45 -15.88
CA PHE A 142 -0.47 13.07 -15.43
C PHE A 142 0.77 12.25 -15.74
N LEU A 143 0.68 11.21 -16.57
CA LEU A 143 1.84 10.43 -17.01
C LEU A 143 2.93 11.33 -17.59
N ASP A 144 2.57 12.36 -18.37
CA ASP A 144 3.55 13.31 -18.92
C ASP A 144 4.31 14.09 -17.84
N ARG A 145 3.67 14.37 -16.69
CA ARG A 145 4.34 15.00 -15.55
C ARG A 145 5.25 14.02 -14.81
N LEU A 146 4.98 12.71 -14.87
CA LEU A 146 5.81 11.67 -14.23
C LEU A 146 7.06 11.36 -15.07
N ARG A 147 6.88 11.34 -16.39
CA ARG A 147 7.92 11.14 -17.38
C ARG A 147 9.03 12.18 -17.20
N GLY A 148 10.27 11.74 -17.35
CA GLY A 148 11.46 12.60 -17.16
C GLY A 148 12.08 12.56 -15.76
N SER A 149 11.53 11.76 -14.84
CA SER A 149 12.22 11.37 -13.59
C SER A 149 12.37 9.86 -13.54
N SER A 150 13.51 9.35 -13.06
CA SER A 150 13.73 7.90 -12.92
C SER A 150 12.65 7.22 -12.09
N LEU A 151 12.24 7.86 -10.99
CA LEU A 151 11.16 7.37 -10.12
C LEU A 151 9.80 7.39 -10.81
N GLY A 152 9.43 8.51 -11.44
CA GLY A 152 8.16 8.62 -12.16
C GLY A 152 8.06 7.64 -13.35
N ASN A 153 9.17 7.35 -14.01
CA ASN A 153 9.23 6.36 -15.10
C ASN A 153 8.87 4.95 -14.62
N ASN A 154 9.19 4.58 -13.37
CA ASN A 154 8.78 3.29 -12.81
C ASN A 154 7.27 3.13 -12.74
N ILE A 155 6.55 4.22 -12.44
CA ILE A 155 5.07 4.23 -12.39
C ILE A 155 4.49 4.16 -13.81
N ALA A 156 5.04 4.97 -14.73
CA ALA A 156 4.60 4.97 -16.12
C ALA A 156 4.74 3.59 -16.78
N ALA A 157 5.86 2.89 -16.54
CA ALA A 157 6.13 1.55 -17.09
C ALA A 157 5.09 0.49 -16.70
N ILE A 158 4.35 0.68 -15.60
CA ILE A 158 3.29 -0.24 -15.17
C ILE A 158 1.95 0.08 -15.83
N ILE A 159 1.72 1.36 -16.10
CA ILE A 159 0.45 1.90 -16.60
C ILE A 159 0.38 1.89 -18.12
N ASP A 160 1.48 2.22 -18.81
CA ASP A 160 1.54 2.33 -20.27
C ASP A 160 1.00 1.07 -21.00
N PRO A 161 1.39 -0.18 -20.62
CA PRO A 161 0.85 -1.38 -21.26
C PRO A 161 -0.67 -1.56 -21.08
N ALA A 162 -1.21 -1.09 -19.95
CA ALA A 162 -2.64 -1.17 -19.68
C ALA A 162 -3.45 -0.20 -20.56
N ILE A 163 -2.87 0.96 -20.88
CA ILE A 163 -3.49 1.96 -21.78
C ILE A 163 -3.50 1.46 -23.23
N GLU A 164 -2.43 0.80 -23.67
CA GLU A 164 -2.32 0.25 -25.02
C GLU A 164 -3.34 -0.87 -25.27
N THR A 165 -3.49 -1.78 -24.30
CA THR A 165 -4.45 -2.89 -24.39
C THR A 165 -5.89 -2.41 -24.62
N VAL A 166 -6.29 -1.28 -24.02
CA VAL A 166 -7.64 -0.71 -24.20
C VAL A 166 -7.81 -0.10 -25.60
N LYS A 167 -6.76 0.50 -26.16
CA LYS A 167 -6.82 1.08 -27.52
C LYS A 167 -7.00 -0.01 -28.58
N ASP A 168 -6.31 -1.13 -28.43
CA ASP A 168 -6.39 -2.24 -29.38
C ASP A 168 -7.77 -2.92 -29.38
N GLN A 169 -8.44 -2.99 -28.22
CA GLN A 169 -9.80 -3.52 -28.09
C GLN A 169 -10.82 -2.62 -28.82
N ILE A 170 -10.73 -1.29 -28.66
CA ILE A 170 -11.64 -0.34 -29.31
C ILE A 170 -11.46 -0.34 -30.84
N VAL A 171 -10.22 -0.46 -31.34
CA VAL A 171 -9.94 -0.54 -32.78
C VAL A 171 -10.46 -1.85 -33.40
N SER A 172 -10.50 -2.94 -32.62
CA SER A 172 -11.05 -4.21 -33.08
C SER A 172 -12.58 -4.26 -33.10
N GLU A 173 -13.26 -3.56 -32.18
CA GLU A 173 -14.73 -3.49 -32.14
C GLU A 173 -15.32 -2.47 -33.13
N GLY A 174 -14.57 -1.45 -33.53
CA GLY A 174 -14.99 -0.45 -34.52
C GLY A 174 -14.85 -0.87 -35.99
N ASN A 175 -14.26 -2.05 -36.25
CA ASN A 175 -14.04 -2.59 -37.60
C ASN A 175 -14.84 -3.89 -37.88
N ALA A 176 -15.77 -4.26 -36.99
CA ALA A 176 -16.71 -5.37 -37.14
C ALA A 176 -18.13 -4.83 -37.41
#